data_AF-A0A0M3RDZ6-F1
#
_entry.id   AF-A0A0M3RDZ6-F1
#
_cell.length_a   1.000
_cell.length_b   1.000
_cell.length_c   1.000
_cell.angle_alpha   90.00
_cell.angle_beta   90.00
_cell.angle_gamma   90.00
#
_symmetry.space_group_name_H-M   'P 1'
#
loop_
_entity.id
_entity.type
_entity.pdbx_description
1 polymer ?
#
loop_
_entity_poly.entity_id
_entity_poly.type
_entity_poly.pdbx_seq_one_letter_code
_entity_poly.pdbx_strand_id
1 'polypeptide(L)'
;MANRIEVDVNRVTATAKNIATINKTIRSDFQDVEQAIRSLNSSWNSEAAGAVINHFSSIKNAYFDQRFQVMDDYSKFLLAQVSAGYIETESKNVSLADAFK
;
A
#
# COMPACT_ATOMS: atom_id res chain seq x y z
N MET A 1 -31.34 -4.57 2.46
CA MET A 1 -30.00 -5.17 2.57
C MET A 1 -28.95 -4.40 1.77
N ALA A 2 -29.29 -3.85 0.59
CA ALA A 2 -28.41 -3.04 -0.26
C ALA A 2 -27.63 -1.91 0.47
N ASN A 3 -28.30 -1.06 1.28
CA ASN A 3 -27.61 0.02 2.03
C ASN A 3 -26.47 -0.46 2.94
N ARG A 4 -26.55 -1.67 3.51
CA ARG A 4 -25.50 -2.19 4.40
C ARG A 4 -24.27 -2.60 3.61
N ILE A 5 -24.47 -3.20 2.44
CA ILE A 5 -23.38 -3.67 1.59
C ILE A 5 -22.66 -2.49 0.93
N GLU A 6 -23.38 -1.46 0.51
CA GLU A 6 -22.79 -0.20 0.00
C GLU A 6 -21.89 0.47 1.06
N VAL A 7 -22.34 0.53 2.32
CA VAL A 7 -21.53 1.04 3.45
C VAL A 7 -20.26 0.21 3.62
N ASP A 8 -20.34 -1.12 3.55
CA ASP A 8 -19.18 -1.99 3.68
C ASP A 8 -18.20 -1.82 2.51
N VAL A 9 -18.68 -1.61 1.28
CA VAL A 9 -17.84 -1.33 0.10
C VAL A 9 -17.13 0.03 0.20
N ASN A 10 -17.83 1.06 0.70
CA ASN A 10 -17.22 2.36 0.98
C ASN A 10 -16.11 2.24 2.04
N ARG A 11 -16.33 1.43 3.08
CA ARG A 11 -15.31 1.14 4.10
C ARG A 11 -14.10 0.43 3.51
N VAL A 12 -14.29 -0.59 2.68
CA VAL A 12 -13.18 -1.29 2.02
C VAL A 12 -12.38 -0.34 1.13
N THR A 13 -13.07 0.51 0.35
CA THR A 13 -12.44 1.52 -0.50
C THR A 13 -11.58 2.48 0.32
N ALA A 14 -12.13 3.02 1.41
CA ALA A 14 -11.42 3.95 2.28
C ALA A 14 -10.20 3.29 2.93
N THR A 15 -10.35 2.06 3.44
CA THR A 15 -9.25 1.30 4.03
C THR A 15 -8.16 0.97 3.01
N ALA A 16 -8.52 0.58 1.79
CA ALA A 16 -7.56 0.29 0.72
C ALA A 16 -6.73 1.52 0.34
N LYS A 17 -7.38 2.69 0.22
CA LYS A 17 -6.69 3.98 0.02
C LYS A 17 -5.73 4.29 1.18
N ASN A 18 -6.15 4.05 2.41
CA ASN A 18 -5.30 4.27 3.58
C ASN A 18 -4.07 3.36 3.57
N ILE A 19 -4.23 2.08 3.24
CA ILE A 19 -3.12 1.13 3.07
C ILE A 19 -2.13 1.65 2.02
N ALA A 20 -2.63 2.09 0.86
CA ALA A 20 -1.78 2.63 -0.20
C ALA A 20 -1.00 3.87 0.25
N THR A 21 -1.64 4.78 1.01
CA THR A 21 -0.97 5.97 1.58
C THR A 21 0.14 5.56 2.55
N ILE A 22 -0.16 4.71 3.53
CA ILE A 22 0.82 4.24 4.51
C ILE A 22 1.99 3.53 3.81
N ASN A 23 1.70 2.73 2.79
CA ASN A 23 2.75 2.03 2.04
C ASN A 23 3.71 3.00 1.33
N LYS A 24 3.19 4.08 0.75
CA LYS A 24 4.00 5.16 0.16
C LYS A 24 4.79 5.93 1.23
N THR A 25 4.17 6.25 2.36
CA THR A 25 4.85 6.93 3.47
C THR A 25 6.07 6.14 3.92
N ILE A 26 5.91 4.84 4.20
CA ILE A 26 7.06 4.09 4.69
C ILE A 26 8.12 3.90 3.61
N ARG A 27 7.75 3.87 2.31
CA ARG A 27 8.74 3.91 1.22
C ARG A 27 9.56 5.21 1.26
N SER A 28 8.92 6.34 1.53
CA SER A 28 9.62 7.63 1.74
C SER A 28 10.55 7.57 2.94
N ASP A 29 10.08 7.05 4.08
CA ASP A 29 10.88 6.98 5.31
C ASP A 29 12.16 6.16 5.12
N PHE A 30 12.11 5.06 4.36
CA PHE A 30 13.30 4.28 4.01
C PHE A 30 14.31 5.08 3.17
N GLN A 31 13.84 5.95 2.28
CA GLN A 31 14.71 6.82 1.46
C GLN A 31 15.35 7.90 2.33
N ASP A 32 14.62 8.47 3.28
CA ASP A 32 15.13 9.47 4.21
C ASP A 32 16.22 8.89 5.12
N VAL A 33 16.00 7.69 5.68
CA VAL A 33 16.99 7.00 6.51
C VAL A 33 18.23 6.63 5.69
N GLU A 34 18.06 6.19 4.44
CA GLU A 34 19.20 5.93 3.55
C GLU A 34 20.03 7.19 3.32
N GLN A 35 19.38 8.33 3.05
CA GLN A 35 20.06 9.59 2.84
C GLN A 35 20.82 10.05 4.10
N ALA A 36 20.22 9.85 5.29
CA ALA A 36 20.87 10.12 6.57
C ALA A 36 22.11 9.24 6.78
N ILE A 37 22.02 7.94 6.48
CA ILE A 37 23.14 7.00 6.60
C ILE A 37 24.26 7.32 5.62
N ARG A 38 23.94 7.70 4.38
CA ARG A 38 24.94 8.15 3.38
C ARG A 38 25.66 9.41 3.83
N SER A 39 24.92 10.38 4.39
CA SER A 39 25.49 11.60 4.95
C SER A 39 26.40 11.29 6.14
N LEU A 40 25.99 10.38 7.02
CA LEU A 40 26.79 9.92 8.15
C LEU A 40 28.09 9.23 7.69
N ASN A 41 28.03 8.39 6.67
CA ASN A 41 29.23 7.74 6.11
C ASN A 41 30.26 8.75 5.59
N SER A 42 29.81 9.88 5.05
CA SER A 42 30.71 10.92 4.54
C SER A 42 31.53 11.61 5.64
N SER A 43 31.07 11.58 6.89
CA SER A 43 31.70 12.24 8.04
C SER A 43 32.23 11.26 9.09
N TRP A 44 31.81 9.99 9.07
CA TRP A 44 32.17 8.97 10.05
C TRP A 44 32.98 7.84 9.41
N ASN A 45 34.30 8.03 9.32
CA ASN A 45 35.20 7.02 8.74
C ASN A 45 35.74 6.09 9.84
N SER A 46 34.97 5.05 10.18
CA SER A 46 35.38 4.01 11.14
C SER A 46 34.84 2.63 10.74
N GLU A 47 35.46 1.56 11.25
CA GLU A 47 35.00 0.18 11.02
C GLU A 47 33.55 -0.04 11.51
N ALA A 48 33.17 0.62 12.61
CA ALA A 48 31.81 0.61 13.13
C ALA A 48 30.79 1.23 12.16
N ALA A 49 31.18 2.31 11.45
CA ALA A 49 30.32 2.94 10.45
C ALA A 49 30.03 1.97 9.28
N GLY A 50 31.05 1.24 8.81
CA GLY A 50 30.89 0.21 7.78
C GLY A 50 29.91 -0.89 8.17
N ALA A 51 29.98 -1.38 9.42
CA ALA A 51 29.05 -2.40 9.91
C ALA A 51 27.59 -1.93 9.91
N VAL A 52 27.33 -0.69 10.36
CA VAL A 52 25.99 -0.10 10.38
C VAL A 52 25.42 0.09 8.98
N ILE A 53 26.22 0.61 8.04
CA ILE A 53 25.80 0.83 6.66
C ILE A 53 25.47 -0.48 5.96
N ASN A 54 26.30 -1.51 6.16
CA ASN A 54 26.07 -2.84 5.60
C ASN A 54 24.79 -3.47 6.16
N HIS A 55 24.55 -3.32 7.46
CA HIS A 55 23.33 -3.84 8.10
C HIS A 55 22.08 -3.14 7.56
N PHE A 56 22.08 -1.81 7.48
CA PHE A 56 20.97 -1.05 6.90
C PHE A 56 20.72 -1.41 5.43
N SER A 57 21.79 -1.48 4.62
CA SER A 57 21.68 -1.84 3.21
C SER A 57 21.11 -3.24 3.03
N SER A 58 21.45 -4.18 3.92
CA SER A 58 20.90 -5.54 3.90
C SER A 58 19.39 -5.55 4.17
N ILE A 59 18.92 -4.79 5.17
CA ILE A 59 17.50 -4.66 5.48
C ILE A 59 16.76 -4.01 4.30
N LYS A 60 17.30 -2.91 3.76
CA LYS A 60 16.69 -2.22 2.63
C LYS A 60 16.56 -3.17 1.42
N ASN A 61 17.63 -3.84 1.03
CA ASN A 61 17.63 -4.71 -0.14
C ASN A 61 16.70 -5.91 0.01
N ALA A 62 16.51 -6.41 1.23
CA ALA A 62 15.64 -7.56 1.51
C ALA A 62 14.15 -7.20 1.48
N TYR A 63 13.77 -5.98 1.84
CA TYR A 63 12.38 -5.66 2.17
C TYR A 63 11.79 -4.44 1.47
N PHE A 64 12.61 -3.50 0.99
CA PHE A 64 12.13 -2.20 0.50
C PHE A 64 11.13 -2.34 -0.66
N ASP A 65 11.52 -3.05 -1.72
CA ASP A 65 10.67 -3.20 -2.89
C ASP A 65 9.63 -4.30 -2.72
N GLN A 66 10.02 -5.46 -2.17
CA GLN A 66 9.12 -6.60 -1.99
C GLN A 66 7.94 -6.23 -1.08
N ARG A 67 8.20 -5.58 0.06
CA ARG A 67 7.12 -5.17 0.95
C ARG A 67 6.22 -4.15 0.29
N PHE A 68 6.82 -3.16 -0.40
CA PHE A 68 6.04 -2.14 -1.07
C PHE A 68 5.10 -2.77 -2.11
N GLN A 69 5.62 -3.68 -2.93
CA GLN A 69 4.84 -4.34 -3.97
C GLN A 69 3.69 -5.17 -3.39
N VAL A 70 3.94 -5.99 -2.36
CA VAL A 70 2.89 -6.80 -1.71
C VAL A 70 1.74 -5.93 -1.20
N MET A 71 2.06 -4.83 -0.52
CA MET A 71 1.03 -3.94 0.04
C MET A 71 0.32 -3.12 -1.03
N ASP A 72 1.02 -2.73 -2.11
CA ASP A 72 0.45 -2.04 -3.25
C ASP A 72 -0.53 -2.95 -4.01
N ASP A 73 -0.13 -4.19 -4.31
CA ASP A 73 -0.96 -5.20 -4.94
C ASP A 73 -2.20 -5.54 -4.11
N TYR A 74 -2.05 -5.66 -2.79
CA TYR A 74 -3.18 -5.87 -1.89
C TYR A 74 -4.16 -4.68 -1.91
N SER A 75 -3.65 -3.45 -1.88
CA SER A 75 -4.51 -2.26 -1.94
C SER A 75 -5.27 -2.16 -3.28
N LYS A 76 -4.61 -2.50 -4.39
CA LYS A 76 -5.20 -2.54 -5.74
C LYS A 76 -6.25 -3.63 -5.85
N PHE A 77 -6.00 -4.81 -5.29
CA PHE A 77 -6.98 -5.90 -5.25
C PHE A 77 -8.27 -5.46 -4.54
N LEU A 78 -8.15 -4.84 -3.36
CA LEU A 78 -9.30 -4.34 -2.62
C LEU A 78 -10.08 -3.27 -3.41
N LEU A 79 -9.39 -2.36 -4.12
CA LEU A 79 -10.04 -1.34 -4.94
C LEU A 79 -10.73 -1.92 -6.20
N ALA A 80 -10.04 -2.80 -6.92
CA ALA A 80 -10.53 -3.32 -8.19
C ALA A 80 -11.65 -4.35 -7.98
N GLN A 81 -11.45 -5.32 -7.10
CA GLN A 81 -12.36 -6.46 -6.98
C GLN A 81 -13.50 -6.21 -6.01
N VAL A 82 -13.23 -5.57 -4.87
CA VAL A 82 -14.27 -5.41 -3.85
C VAL A 82 -15.16 -4.21 -4.13
N SER A 83 -14.59 -3.08 -4.55
CA SER A 83 -15.38 -1.87 -4.85
C SER A 83 -15.94 -1.81 -6.26
N ALA A 84 -15.09 -1.91 -7.29
CA ALA A 84 -15.58 -1.76 -8.66
C ALA A 84 -16.45 -2.94 -9.10
N GLY A 85 -16.02 -4.18 -8.80
CA GLY A 85 -16.80 -5.38 -9.10
C GLY A 85 -18.19 -5.41 -8.43
N TYR A 86 -18.29 -4.90 -7.20
CA TYR A 86 -19.58 -4.78 -6.52
C TYR A 86 -20.50 -3.74 -7.18
N ILE A 87 -20.01 -2.52 -7.43
CA ILE A 87 -20.80 -1.45 -8.04
C ILE A 87 -21.35 -1.88 -9.40
N GLU A 88 -20.52 -2.56 -10.21
CA GLU A 88 -20.93 -3.04 -11.53
C GLU A 88 -22.02 -4.13 -11.44
N THR A 89 -21.87 -5.06 -10.50
CA THR A 89 -22.85 -6.13 -10.26
C THR A 89 -24.17 -5.59 -9.75
N GLU A 90 -24.13 -4.65 -8.79
CA GLU A 90 -25.34 -4.04 -8.23
C GLU A 90 -26.06 -3.19 -9.28
N SER A 91 -25.33 -2.42 -10.09
CA SER A 91 -25.91 -1.65 -11.19
C SER A 91 -26.60 -2.54 -12.22
N LYS A 92 -26.00 -3.68 -12.59
CA LYS A 92 -26.63 -4.70 -13.44
C LYS A 92 -27.89 -5.27 -12.82
N ASN A 93 -27.86 -5.64 -11.54
CA ASN A 93 -29.01 -6.20 -10.83
C ASN A 93 -30.19 -5.21 -10.77
N VAL A 94 -29.93 -3.93 -10.48
CA VAL A 94 -30.95 -2.87 -10.49
C VAL A 94 -31.55 -2.72 -11.89
N SER A 95 -30.71 -2.64 -12.93
CA SER A 95 -31.20 -2.50 -14.31
C SER A 95 -32.07 -3.67 -14.76
N LEU A 96 -31.72 -4.91 -14.37
CA LEU A 96 -32.52 -6.09 -14.64
C LEU A 96 -33.84 -6.05 -13.85
N ALA A 97 -33.79 -5.74 -12.56
CA ALA A 97 -34.98 -5.65 -11.72
C ALA A 97 -35.98 -4.59 -12.22
N ASP A 98 -35.49 -3.45 -12.71
CA ASP A 98 -36.34 -2.42 -13.30
C ASP A 98 -36.90 -2.83 -14.67
N ALA A 99 -36.20 -3.67 -15.43
CA ALA A 99 -36.70 -4.24 -16.68
C ALA A 99 -37.79 -5.32 -16.49
N PHE A 100 -37.93 -5.87 -15.28
CA PHE A 100 -38.98 -6.85 -14.92
C PHE A 100 -40.19 -6.22 -14.20
N LYS A 101 -40.21 -4.89 -14.01
CA LYS A 101 -41.36 -4.13 -13.50
C LYS A 101 -42.24 -3.66 -14.66
#